data_AF-A0AA38MNL9-F1
#
_entry.id   AF-A0AA38MNL9-F1
#
_cell.length_a   1.000
_cell.length_b   1.000
_cell.length_c   1.000
_cell.angle_alpha   90.00
_cell.angle_beta   90.00
_cell.angle_gamma   90.00
#
_symmetry.space_group_name_H-M   'P 1'
#
loop_
_entity.id
_entity.type
_entity.pdbx_description
1 polymer ?
#
loop_
_entity_poly.entity_id
_entity_poly.type
_entity_poly.pdbx_seq_one_letter_code
_entity_poly.pdbx_strand_id
1 'polypeptide(L)'
;MVTVLDVLKSEVKKTKCMAVAAKMACQFSEDGKYFAQITSEGKVKIWNTQTNAFEQEFTPDYHLTSSCTCLHFMSLNATSKLGSPRKKKRRESINETNTHIVFGTSSGRLLIYSLLKGDVDCIIDSATSQHINCLSSNKNEYIYSGTDNNVLVWNFYKKNLSSKWPTGNDKVVAILAIPDSDRLLTASKCIKLWSINSQEVIKTYTGHSSLITLLHYIHPVRSTSDAYVISGSKGDRLLSCWNLNEEIDGKNAIASFLMEDIVNHLSVNVAQDGSTHIAATVRSGVVHVYQYTLNGRKCSKPIKPKTTVQIVADSQQNGTVSPIHIAAATYRDAETLCICYGTSITQIFEDVKVSAYKKLQCLLRENVLKPNVSKENQISKLRTPVVGNDVHYLSSQSSTISTKRKNDGQQEVPMEKRLENLMVNESDSNEKVPRANNFAKLLIQGLHSKDKSILQTVLLKKDEQLIKNTIKRLPIDVIPPLFEELTKLIQGKTLSRRIGLMWVKNLILINTSLLMTNPNLSTIFGDILRTIEAGLALQAPRNQLMGRLELLVSQINNISKQESQDYEPALVFNDKVSSDSDNDEMEFEEHSSSENEWEEQSSGEEDPDNVKMNETDDQNESDEAMSS
;
A
#
# COMPACT_ATOMS: atom_id res chain seq x y z
N MET A 1 -20.48 -13.45 -26.10
CA MET A 1 -20.12 -12.21 -25.36
C MET A 1 -19.82 -12.52 -23.88
N VAL A 2 -19.06 -13.59 -23.60
CA VAL A 2 -18.76 -14.08 -22.23
C VAL A 2 -17.28 -13.84 -21.84
N THR A 3 -16.44 -13.39 -22.76
CA THR A 3 -14.98 -13.37 -22.56
C THR A 3 -14.39 -12.02 -22.10
N VAL A 4 -15.16 -10.92 -22.12
CA VAL A 4 -14.64 -9.58 -21.76
C VAL A 4 -15.00 -9.18 -20.33
N LEU A 5 -16.14 -9.66 -19.80
CA LEU A 5 -16.55 -9.43 -18.42
C LEU A 5 -15.68 -10.19 -17.41
N ASP A 6 -15.14 -11.36 -17.78
CA ASP A 6 -14.19 -12.09 -16.95
C ASP A 6 -12.80 -11.45 -16.95
N VAL A 7 -12.39 -10.83 -18.06
CA VAL A 7 -11.12 -10.08 -18.15
C VAL A 7 -11.20 -8.80 -17.32
N LEU A 8 -12.31 -8.05 -17.38
CA LEU A 8 -12.51 -6.82 -16.61
C LEU A 8 -12.81 -7.08 -15.12
N LYS A 9 -13.49 -8.17 -14.75
CA LYS A 9 -13.57 -8.60 -13.35
C LYS A 9 -12.22 -9.08 -12.81
N SER A 10 -11.34 -9.62 -13.66
CA SER A 10 -9.96 -9.95 -13.28
C SER A 10 -9.09 -8.69 -13.09
N GLU A 11 -9.27 -7.65 -13.90
CA GLU A 11 -8.48 -6.41 -13.84
C GLU A 11 -8.94 -5.44 -12.74
N VAL A 12 -10.26 -5.39 -12.46
CA VAL A 12 -10.80 -4.61 -11.34
C VAL A 12 -10.57 -5.32 -10.00
N LYS A 13 -10.51 -6.66 -9.96
CA LYS A 13 -9.92 -7.36 -8.81
C LYS A 13 -8.41 -7.10 -8.70
N LYS A 14 -7.64 -7.04 -9.80
CA LYS A 14 -6.20 -6.74 -9.75
C LYS A 14 -5.88 -5.32 -9.27
N THR A 15 -6.72 -4.33 -9.53
CA THR A 15 -6.47 -2.93 -9.11
C THR A 15 -7.07 -2.56 -7.75
N LYS A 16 -8.03 -3.34 -7.22
CA LYS A 16 -8.42 -3.29 -5.79
C LYS A 16 -7.69 -4.32 -4.90
N CYS A 17 -6.86 -5.19 -5.47
CA CYS A 17 -5.98 -6.13 -4.74
C CYS A 17 -4.51 -5.70 -4.64
N MET A 18 -4.10 -4.50 -5.07
CA MET A 18 -2.73 -3.99 -4.85
C MET A 18 -2.65 -2.80 -3.89
N ALA A 19 -3.49 -2.82 -2.87
CA ALA A 19 -3.13 -2.29 -1.56
C ALA A 19 -3.67 -3.23 -0.48
N VAL A 20 -3.44 -4.54 -0.65
CA VAL A 20 -3.16 -5.33 0.55
C VAL A 20 -1.91 -4.67 1.09
N ALA A 21 -2.04 -3.81 2.11
CA ALA A 21 -0.89 -3.36 2.87
C ALA A 21 -0.15 -4.64 3.24
N ALA A 22 0.97 -4.91 2.55
CA ALA A 22 1.83 -6.03 2.88
C ALA A 22 2.06 -5.90 4.37
N LYS A 23 1.72 -6.93 5.17
CA LYS A 23 1.75 -6.81 6.63
C LYS A 23 3.18 -6.48 7.02
N MET A 24 3.43 -5.20 7.31
CA MET A 24 4.74 -4.68 7.62
C MET A 24 5.08 -5.21 9.00
N ALA A 25 6.05 -6.10 9.10
CA ALA A 25 6.49 -6.57 10.40
C ALA A 25 7.09 -5.37 11.16
N CYS A 26 6.67 -5.22 12.42
CA CYS A 26 7.18 -4.22 13.33
C CYS A 26 7.29 -4.85 14.71
N GLN A 27 8.32 -4.48 15.46
CA GLN A 27 8.53 -4.95 16.81
C GLN A 27 9.35 -3.94 17.60
N PHE A 28 9.12 -3.91 18.92
CA PHE A 28 10.02 -3.27 19.86
C PHE A 28 11.11 -4.24 20.31
N SER A 29 12.28 -3.71 20.66
CA SER A 29 13.26 -4.46 21.45
C SER A 29 12.67 -4.86 22.80
N GLU A 30 13.15 -5.94 23.42
CA GLU A 30 12.70 -6.40 24.74
C GLU A 30 12.79 -5.29 25.82
N ASP A 31 13.84 -4.47 25.77
CA ASP A 31 14.03 -3.31 26.67
C ASP A 31 13.12 -2.11 26.34
N GLY A 32 12.37 -2.17 25.23
CA GLY A 32 11.58 -1.05 24.70
C GLY A 32 12.39 0.16 24.21
N LYS A 33 13.73 0.09 24.14
CA LYS A 33 14.63 1.18 23.71
C LYS A 33 14.63 1.40 22.19
N TYR A 34 14.53 0.33 21.42
CA TYR A 34 14.54 0.40 19.95
C TYR A 34 13.22 -0.09 19.38
N PHE A 35 12.87 0.47 18.23
CA PHE A 35 11.75 0.03 17.42
C PHE A 35 12.23 -0.20 15.99
N ALA A 36 11.87 -1.34 15.41
CA ALA A 36 12.19 -1.65 14.01
C ALA A 36 10.91 -1.90 13.21
N GLN A 37 10.88 -1.41 11.97
CA GLN A 37 9.80 -1.64 11.01
C GLN A 37 10.36 -1.97 9.63
N ILE A 38 9.75 -2.97 8.99
CA ILE A 38 9.97 -3.24 7.57
C ILE A 38 9.05 -2.35 6.74
N THR A 39 9.64 -1.51 5.89
CA THR A 39 8.93 -0.63 4.96
C THR A 39 8.30 -1.42 3.79
N SER A 40 7.32 -0.86 3.09
CA SER A 40 6.71 -1.49 1.91
C SER A 40 7.71 -1.67 0.77
N GLU A 41 8.77 -0.88 0.77
CA GLU A 41 9.89 -1.00 -0.15
C GLU A 41 10.78 -2.19 0.18
N GLY A 42 10.70 -2.76 1.40
CA GLY A 42 11.53 -3.87 1.87
C GLY A 42 12.75 -3.43 2.70
N LYS A 43 12.92 -2.12 2.91
CA LYS A 43 13.96 -1.55 3.77
C LYS A 43 13.56 -1.68 5.24
N VAL A 44 14.51 -1.95 6.11
CA VAL A 44 14.29 -1.95 7.55
C VAL A 44 14.74 -0.61 8.11
N LYS A 45 13.84 0.05 8.85
CA LYS A 45 14.15 1.28 9.57
C LYS A 45 14.16 1.00 11.07
N ILE A 46 15.12 1.60 11.76
CA ILE A 46 15.33 1.43 13.19
C ILE A 46 15.34 2.81 13.85
N TRP A 47 14.53 2.94 14.89
CA TRP A 47 14.41 4.17 15.67
C TRP A 47 14.71 3.90 17.14
N ASN A 48 15.22 4.93 17.80
CA ASN A 48 15.36 4.97 19.24
C ASN A 48 14.12 5.61 19.85
N THR A 49 13.45 4.86 20.72
CA THR A 49 12.16 5.26 21.29
C THR A 49 12.33 6.33 22.37
N GLN A 50 13.51 6.45 22.99
CA GLN A 50 13.76 7.41 24.07
C GLN A 50 14.11 8.80 23.53
N THR A 51 14.96 8.83 22.49
CA THR A 51 15.37 10.09 21.85
C THR A 51 14.40 10.51 20.74
N ASN A 52 13.45 9.64 20.37
CA ASN A 52 12.56 9.82 19.23
C ASN A 52 13.33 10.10 17.92
N ALA A 53 14.54 9.55 17.82
CA ALA A 53 15.45 9.78 16.70
C ALA A 53 15.47 8.57 15.77
N PHE A 54 15.57 8.86 14.48
CA PHE A 54 15.92 7.86 13.49
C PHE A 54 17.41 7.50 13.62
N GLU A 55 17.73 6.22 13.80
CA GLU A 55 19.12 5.79 14.00
C GLU A 55 19.72 5.17 12.74
N GLN A 56 19.06 4.15 12.17
CA GLN A 56 19.65 3.34 11.10
C GLN A 56 18.63 2.93 10.03
N GLU A 57 19.09 2.90 8.78
CA GLU A 57 18.40 2.27 7.64
C GLU A 57 19.20 1.06 7.18
N PHE A 58 18.58 -0.11 7.15
CA PHE A 58 19.14 -1.28 6.50
C PHE A 58 18.38 -1.55 5.20
N THR A 59 19.07 -1.46 4.08
CA THR A 59 18.54 -1.80 2.75
C THR A 59 19.09 -3.15 2.32
N PRO A 60 18.26 -4.21 2.27
CA PRO A 60 18.73 -5.50 1.80
C PRO A 60 19.10 -5.40 0.30
N ASP A 61 20.21 -6.04 -0.09
CA ASP A 61 20.59 -6.10 -1.49
C ASP A 61 19.62 -6.98 -2.26
N TYR A 62 18.63 -6.39 -2.94
CA TYR A 62 17.57 -7.14 -3.64
C TYR A 62 18.09 -8.11 -4.71
N HIS A 63 19.30 -7.89 -5.22
CA HIS A 63 19.95 -8.77 -6.21
C HIS A 63 20.54 -10.04 -5.59
N LEU A 64 20.82 -10.05 -4.27
CA LEU A 64 21.47 -11.15 -3.55
C LEU A 64 20.56 -11.73 -2.45
N THR A 65 19.69 -10.91 -1.88
CA THR A 65 18.80 -11.22 -0.76
C THR A 65 17.36 -10.92 -1.17
N SER A 66 16.47 -11.87 -0.96
CA SER A 66 15.04 -11.63 -1.19
C SER A 66 14.45 -10.78 -0.06
N SER A 67 13.30 -10.15 -0.29
CA SER A 67 12.63 -9.24 0.65
C SER A 67 12.50 -9.84 2.06
N CYS A 68 12.82 -9.05 3.08
CA CYS A 68 12.60 -9.41 4.48
C CYS A 68 11.09 -9.51 4.78
N THR A 69 10.67 -10.62 5.38
CA THR A 69 9.26 -10.96 5.64
C THR A 69 8.88 -10.74 7.10
N CYS A 70 9.79 -11.08 8.01
CA CYS A 70 9.61 -11.00 9.45
C CYS A 70 10.90 -10.54 10.12
N LEU A 71 10.76 -10.01 11.34
CA LEU A 71 11.86 -9.53 12.15
C LEU A 71 11.69 -10.02 13.59
N HIS A 72 12.81 -10.25 14.29
CA HIS A 72 12.84 -10.58 15.71
C HIS A 72 14.05 -9.93 16.39
N PHE A 73 13.84 -9.23 17.50
CA PHE A 73 14.94 -8.70 18.31
C PHE A 73 15.56 -9.79 19.20
N MET A 74 16.88 -9.77 19.33
CA MET A 74 17.63 -10.64 20.23
C MET A 74 18.68 -9.82 20.97
N SER A 75 18.67 -9.86 22.30
CA SER A 75 19.69 -9.19 23.12
C SER A 75 20.68 -10.21 23.67
N LEU A 76 21.97 -10.08 23.34
CA LEU A 76 22.99 -10.95 23.93
C LEU A 76 23.56 -10.30 25.18
N ASN A 77 23.41 -10.99 26.31
CA ASN A 77 24.17 -10.66 27.51
C ASN A 77 25.61 -11.15 27.31
N ALA A 78 26.58 -10.27 27.50
CA ALA A 78 28.00 -10.50 27.22
C ALA A 78 28.70 -11.44 28.22
N THR A 79 28.08 -12.55 28.62
CA THR A 79 28.59 -13.46 29.66
C THR A 79 28.94 -14.88 29.20
N SER A 80 28.96 -15.18 27.89
CA SER A 80 29.48 -16.47 27.39
C SER A 80 30.73 -16.27 26.52
N LYS A 81 31.87 -16.03 27.19
CA LYS A 81 33.19 -16.19 26.55
C LYS A 81 33.44 -17.68 26.29
N LEU A 82 33.31 -18.11 25.04
CA LEU A 82 33.98 -19.32 24.57
C LEU A 82 35.46 -18.94 24.27
N GLY A 83 36.39 -19.68 24.89
CA GLY A 83 37.79 -19.32 25.00
C GLY A 83 38.52 -19.13 23.67
N SER A 84 39.26 -18.03 23.56
CA SER A 84 40.47 -17.94 22.76
C SER A 84 41.56 -17.26 23.60
N PRO A 85 42.81 -17.76 23.61
CA PRO A 85 43.85 -17.20 24.47
C PRO A 85 44.52 -15.98 23.82
N ARG A 86 44.50 -14.88 24.57
CA ARG A 86 45.48 -13.78 24.63
C ARG A 86 45.76 -12.97 23.35
N LYS A 87 45.36 -11.69 23.41
CA LYS A 87 46.31 -10.56 23.43
C LYS A 87 45.73 -9.40 24.26
N LYS A 88 46.52 -8.91 25.22
CA LYS A 88 46.21 -7.81 26.15
C LYS A 88 45.85 -6.53 25.38
N LYS A 89 44.65 -5.98 25.57
CA LYS A 89 44.44 -4.51 25.57
C LYS A 89 43.14 -4.08 26.24
N ARG A 90 43.32 -3.11 27.14
CA ARG A 90 42.41 -2.10 27.76
C ARG A 90 41.06 -2.55 28.32
N ARG A 91 40.91 -2.32 29.64
CA ARG A 91 39.64 -2.23 30.36
C ARG A 91 38.84 -1.04 29.80
N GLU A 92 37.67 -1.31 29.26
CA GLU A 92 36.57 -0.34 29.14
C GLU A 92 35.31 -1.03 29.66
N SER A 93 34.65 -0.32 30.57
CA SER A 93 33.54 -0.76 31.39
C SER A 93 32.28 -0.05 30.92
N ILE A 94 31.51 -0.68 30.04
CA ILE A 94 30.08 -0.42 29.83
C ILE A 94 29.47 -1.79 29.50
N ASN A 95 28.46 -2.23 30.25
CA ASN A 95 27.66 -3.40 29.90
C ASN A 95 26.80 -3.05 28.68
N GLU A 96 27.41 -2.94 27.50
CA GLU A 96 26.68 -2.77 26.25
C GLU A 96 26.05 -4.13 25.91
N THR A 97 24.74 -4.24 26.10
CA THR A 97 23.97 -5.37 25.59
C THR A 97 24.06 -5.33 24.07
N ASN A 98 24.74 -6.33 23.49
CA ASN A 98 24.87 -6.40 22.04
C ASN A 98 23.51 -6.83 21.46
N THR A 99 22.76 -5.86 20.98
CA THR A 99 21.43 -6.08 20.41
C THR A 99 21.56 -6.44 18.95
N HIS A 100 21.03 -7.60 18.60
CA HIS A 100 20.94 -8.09 17.24
C HIS A 100 19.48 -8.09 16.78
N ILE A 101 19.29 -7.89 15.48
CA ILE A 101 17.99 -8.04 14.82
C ILE A 101 18.13 -9.20 13.84
N VAL A 102 17.22 -10.15 13.95
CA VAL A 102 17.14 -11.30 13.05
C VAL A 102 16.05 -11.04 12.03
N PHE A 103 16.37 -11.17 10.75
CA PHE A 103 15.41 -11.08 9.66
C PHE A 103 15.23 -12.43 8.98
N GLY A 104 13.97 -12.77 8.71
CA GLY A 104 13.60 -13.87 7.83
C GLY A 104 13.38 -13.34 6.43
N THR A 105 13.90 -14.03 5.43
CA THR A 105 13.68 -13.67 4.02
C THR A 105 12.69 -14.62 3.36
N SER A 106 12.07 -14.16 2.27
CA SER A 106 11.21 -15.02 1.44
C SER A 106 11.98 -16.15 0.75
N SER A 107 13.30 -16.01 0.58
CA SER A 107 14.20 -17.04 0.04
C SER A 107 14.56 -18.15 1.03
N GLY A 108 14.17 -18.05 2.30
CA GLY A 108 14.56 -19.04 3.32
C GLY A 108 15.95 -18.83 3.93
N ARG A 109 16.50 -17.63 3.78
CA ARG A 109 17.73 -17.20 4.46
C ARG A 109 17.40 -16.40 5.71
N LEU A 110 18.25 -16.53 6.70
CA LEU A 110 18.19 -15.81 7.95
C LEU A 110 19.35 -14.79 7.98
N LEU A 111 19.02 -13.51 8.10
CA LEU A 111 19.98 -12.42 8.19
C LEU A 111 20.08 -11.97 9.64
N ILE A 112 21.28 -11.85 10.18
CA ILE A 112 21.52 -11.36 11.54
C ILE A 112 22.24 -10.03 11.42
N TYR A 113 21.59 -8.97 11.86
CA TYR A 113 22.07 -7.60 11.85
C TYR A 113 22.52 -7.18 13.24
N SER A 114 23.71 -6.59 13.37
CA SER A 114 24.18 -6.04 14.64
C SER A 114 23.94 -4.54 14.69
N LEU A 115 23.18 -4.09 15.69
CA LEU A 115 22.84 -2.68 15.84
C LEU A 115 24.07 -1.83 16.16
N LEU A 116 25.02 -2.38 16.93
CA LEU A 116 26.26 -1.68 17.30
C LEU A 116 27.19 -1.46 16.09
N LYS A 117 27.24 -2.43 15.17
CA LYS A 117 28.08 -2.34 13.96
C LYS A 117 27.39 -1.61 12.82
N GLY A 118 26.06 -1.62 12.79
CA GLY A 118 25.28 -1.08 11.68
C GLY A 118 25.37 -1.91 10.40
N ASP A 119 25.66 -3.21 10.50
CA ASP A 119 25.82 -4.10 9.34
C ASP A 119 25.36 -5.53 9.64
N VAL A 120 25.20 -6.34 8.59
CA VAL A 120 24.84 -7.76 8.64
C VAL A 120 26.04 -8.56 9.14
N ASP A 121 25.92 -9.09 10.35
CA ASP A 121 26.95 -9.91 11.00
C ASP A 121 27.06 -11.32 10.41
N CYS A 122 25.93 -11.89 9.99
CA CYS A 122 25.93 -13.15 9.26
C CYS A 122 24.64 -13.39 8.47
N ILE A 123 24.80 -14.23 7.45
CA ILE A 123 23.74 -14.77 6.60
C ILE A 123 23.80 -16.28 6.73
N ILE A 124 22.70 -16.91 7.13
CA ILE A 124 22.58 -18.36 7.27
C ILE A 124 21.53 -18.84 6.26
N ASP A 125 21.90 -19.78 5.39
CA ASP A 125 20.99 -20.35 4.39
C ASP A 125 20.34 -21.63 4.92
N SER A 126 19.03 -21.79 4.72
CA SER A 126 18.30 -23.01 5.12
C SER A 126 18.54 -24.18 4.15
N ALA A 127 19.11 -23.94 2.97
CA ALA A 127 19.22 -24.88 1.83
C ALA A 127 17.88 -25.38 1.24
N THR A 128 16.77 -25.22 1.95
CA THR A 128 15.40 -25.60 1.51
C THR A 128 14.72 -24.53 0.67
N SER A 129 15.27 -23.31 0.65
CA SER A 129 14.71 -22.12 0.00
C SER A 129 13.23 -21.84 0.32
N GLN A 130 12.76 -22.25 1.51
CA GLN A 130 11.37 -22.08 1.93
C GLN A 130 11.11 -20.71 2.53
N HIS A 131 9.94 -20.13 2.25
CA HIS A 131 9.53 -18.83 2.79
C HIS A 131 9.45 -18.86 4.32
N ILE A 132 10.17 -17.96 4.98
CA ILE A 132 10.11 -17.80 6.44
C ILE A 132 8.95 -16.85 6.79
N ASN A 133 7.99 -17.33 7.57
CA ASN A 133 6.79 -16.58 7.95
C ASN A 133 6.97 -15.84 9.28
N CYS A 134 7.68 -16.45 10.23
CA CYS A 134 7.81 -15.95 11.59
C CYS A 134 9.10 -16.42 12.25
N LEU A 135 9.54 -15.69 13.28
CA LEU A 135 10.79 -15.91 14.00
C LEU A 135 10.56 -15.79 15.52
N SER A 136 11.35 -16.52 16.29
CA SER A 136 11.47 -16.41 17.74
C SER A 136 12.84 -16.89 18.18
N SER A 137 13.38 -16.37 19.28
CA SER A 137 14.60 -16.89 19.90
C SER A 137 14.32 -17.58 21.24
N ASN A 138 15.20 -18.50 21.65
CA ASN A 138 15.24 -19.04 23.01
C ASN A 138 16.67 -19.01 23.54
N LYS A 139 16.84 -18.70 24.83
CA LYS A 139 18.13 -18.65 25.55
C LYS A 139 19.20 -17.79 24.86
N ASN A 140 18.78 -16.93 23.91
CA ASN A 140 19.63 -16.17 22.98
C ASN A 140 20.73 -17.01 22.31
N GLU A 141 20.51 -18.32 22.17
CA GLU A 141 21.41 -19.28 21.53
C GLU A 141 20.78 -19.86 20.26
N TYR A 142 19.49 -20.20 20.33
CA TYR A 142 18.77 -20.81 19.22
C TYR A 142 17.72 -19.85 18.69
N ILE A 143 17.64 -19.78 17.36
CA ILE A 143 16.57 -19.10 16.66
C ILE A 143 15.67 -20.16 16.03
N TYR A 144 14.37 -19.97 16.15
CA TYR A 144 13.34 -20.82 15.57
C TYR A 144 12.63 -20.03 14.49
N SER A 145 12.48 -20.62 13.31
CA SER A 145 11.72 -20.01 12.22
C SER A 145 10.62 -20.94 11.73
N GLY A 146 9.41 -20.39 11.61
CA GLY A 146 8.27 -21.09 11.02
C GLY A 146 8.24 -20.93 9.50
N THR A 147 8.12 -22.04 8.80
CA THR A 147 7.88 -22.07 7.34
C THR A 147 6.53 -22.70 7.05
N ASP A 148 6.21 -22.90 5.77
CA ASP A 148 4.94 -23.50 5.37
C ASP A 148 4.74 -24.93 5.91
N ASN A 149 5.79 -25.75 6.00
CA ASN A 149 5.62 -27.16 6.42
C ASN A 149 6.58 -27.59 7.53
N ASN A 150 7.58 -26.77 7.85
CA ASN A 150 8.66 -27.14 8.76
C ASN A 150 8.91 -26.05 9.80
N VAL A 151 9.42 -26.48 10.94
CA VAL A 151 10.16 -25.61 11.85
C VAL A 151 11.65 -25.82 11.57
N LEU A 152 12.35 -24.71 11.42
CA LEU A 152 13.80 -24.70 11.29
C LEU A 152 14.40 -24.15 12.58
N VAL A 153 15.47 -24.79 13.04
CA VAL A 153 16.24 -24.36 14.21
C VAL A 153 17.63 -23.98 13.77
N TRP A 154 18.03 -22.80 14.18
CA TRP A 154 19.29 -22.19 13.82
C TRP A 154 20.11 -21.99 15.08
N ASN A 155 21.38 -22.37 15.05
CA ASN A 155 22.29 -22.07 16.15
C ASN A 155 23.01 -20.74 15.86
N PHE A 156 22.83 -19.77 16.75
CA PHE A 156 23.39 -18.43 16.62
C PHE A 156 24.92 -18.43 16.63
N TYR A 157 25.55 -19.18 17.54
CA TYR A 157 27.01 -19.21 17.69
C TYR A 157 27.71 -20.00 16.58
N LYS A 158 27.14 -21.15 16.20
CA LYS A 158 27.68 -22.01 15.15
C LYS A 158 27.38 -21.49 13.74
N LYS A 159 26.44 -20.55 13.61
CA LYS A 159 25.98 -19.95 12.35
C LYS A 159 25.54 -20.99 11.32
N ASN A 160 24.83 -22.02 11.78
CA ASN A 160 24.34 -23.10 10.94
C ASN A 160 22.90 -23.48 11.28
N LEU A 161 22.25 -24.16 10.34
CA LEU A 161 20.99 -24.86 10.58
C LEU A 161 21.28 -26.09 11.45
N SER A 162 20.76 -26.11 12.68
CA SER A 162 21.01 -27.19 13.64
C SER A 162 20.01 -28.35 13.48
N SER A 163 18.74 -28.03 13.25
CA SER A 163 17.69 -29.03 13.09
C SER A 163 16.56 -28.53 12.21
N LYS A 164 15.83 -29.48 11.63
CA LYS A 164 14.63 -29.26 10.84
C LYS A 164 13.68 -30.42 11.12
N TRP A 165 12.44 -30.10 11.46
CA TRP A 165 11.39 -31.11 11.56
C TRP A 165 10.06 -30.63 10.97
N PRO A 166 9.25 -31.57 10.43
CA PRO A 166 7.98 -31.25 9.81
C PRO A 166 6.88 -30.98 10.86
N THR A 167 6.09 -29.93 10.63
CA THR A 167 4.92 -29.59 11.48
C THR A 167 3.59 -30.15 10.96
N GLY A 168 3.66 -30.89 9.85
CA GLY A 168 2.53 -31.41 9.09
C GLY A 168 2.21 -30.55 7.86
N ASN A 169 0.96 -30.59 7.41
CA ASN A 169 0.49 -29.86 6.22
C ASN A 169 0.05 -28.41 6.51
N ASP A 170 0.15 -27.97 7.77
CA ASP A 170 -0.33 -26.65 8.19
C ASP A 170 0.80 -25.61 8.13
N LYS A 171 0.53 -24.50 7.45
CA LYS A 171 1.41 -23.33 7.41
C LYS A 171 1.62 -22.73 8.80
N VAL A 172 2.87 -22.70 9.25
CA VAL A 172 3.23 -22.04 10.50
C VAL A 172 3.27 -20.53 10.24
N VAL A 173 2.32 -19.80 10.81
CA VAL A 173 2.18 -18.35 10.65
C VAL A 173 2.76 -17.59 11.83
N ALA A 174 2.69 -18.16 13.04
CA ALA A 174 3.33 -17.61 14.23
C ALA A 174 4.07 -18.72 14.99
N ILE A 175 5.19 -18.34 15.59
CA ILE A 175 6.04 -19.23 16.39
C ILE A 175 6.47 -18.48 17.65
N LEU A 176 6.58 -19.19 18.75
CA LEU A 176 6.98 -18.61 20.03
C LEU A 176 7.74 -19.67 20.82
N ALA A 177 9.03 -19.45 21.04
CA ALA A 177 9.79 -20.26 21.96
C ALA A 177 9.51 -19.79 23.38
N ILE A 178 9.17 -20.71 24.28
CA ILE A 178 8.87 -20.35 25.66
C ILE A 178 10.21 -20.14 26.39
N PRO A 179 10.43 -18.95 26.99
CA PRO A 179 11.65 -18.66 27.74
C PRO A 179 11.91 -19.70 28.83
N ASP A 180 13.19 -20.05 29.02
CA ASP A 180 13.69 -20.97 30.06
C ASP A 180 13.10 -22.39 30.07
N SER A 181 12.32 -22.75 29.05
CA SER A 181 11.80 -24.10 28.87
C SER A 181 12.24 -24.69 27.53
N ASP A 182 12.36 -26.01 27.45
CA ASP A 182 12.60 -26.72 26.19
C ASP A 182 11.28 -26.97 25.44
N ARG A 183 10.40 -25.96 25.42
CA ARG A 183 9.10 -26.01 24.77
C ARG A 183 8.95 -24.93 23.70
N LEU A 184 8.26 -25.27 22.62
CA LEU A 184 8.04 -24.41 21.46
C LEU A 184 6.56 -24.41 21.09
N LEU A 185 6.02 -23.23 20.82
CA LEU A 185 4.67 -23.08 20.29
C LEU A 185 4.72 -22.74 18.82
N THR A 186 3.92 -23.45 18.04
CA THR A 186 3.66 -23.14 16.64
C THR A 186 2.18 -22.87 16.47
N ALA A 187 1.82 -21.88 15.67
CA ALA A 187 0.43 -21.56 15.40
C ALA A 187 0.15 -21.40 13.91
N SER A 188 -0.92 -22.06 13.49
CA SER A 188 -1.59 -21.88 12.21
C SER A 188 -3.01 -21.37 12.49
N LYS A 189 -4.05 -22.21 12.33
CA LYS A 189 -5.38 -21.99 12.94
C LYS A 189 -5.44 -22.54 14.36
N CYS A 190 -4.77 -23.68 14.58
CA CYS A 190 -4.60 -24.29 15.89
C CYS A 190 -3.23 -23.94 16.47
N ILE A 191 -3.10 -24.04 17.79
CA ILE A 191 -1.82 -23.85 18.48
C ILE A 191 -1.32 -25.23 18.89
N LYS A 192 -0.11 -25.60 18.47
CA LYS A 192 0.56 -26.84 18.87
C LYS A 192 1.73 -26.50 19.78
N LEU A 193 1.80 -27.17 20.93
CA LEU A 193 2.90 -27.14 21.87
C LEU A 193 3.82 -28.33 21.60
N TRP A 194 5.09 -28.06 21.39
CA TRP A 194 6.13 -29.02 21.04
C TRP A 194 7.18 -29.11 22.13
N SER A 195 7.73 -30.31 22.32
CA SER A 195 8.98 -30.52 23.03
C SER A 195 10.14 -30.32 22.06
N ILE A 196 11.10 -29.45 22.40
CA ILE A 196 12.26 -29.17 21.54
C ILE A 196 13.21 -30.38 21.48
N ASN A 197 13.33 -31.12 22.58
CA ASN A 197 14.25 -32.26 22.68
C ASN A 197 13.74 -33.49 21.93
N SER A 198 12.45 -33.83 22.05
CA SER A 198 11.86 -34.97 21.34
C SER A 198 11.31 -34.61 19.96
N GLN A 199 11.10 -33.32 19.67
CA GLN A 199 10.49 -32.83 18.43
C GLN A 199 9.06 -33.36 18.20
N GLU A 200 8.36 -33.71 19.30
CA GLU A 200 7.00 -34.23 19.29
C GLU A 200 5.99 -33.20 19.82
N VAL A 201 4.74 -33.34 19.38
CA VAL A 201 3.63 -32.52 19.85
C VAL A 201 3.18 -33.01 21.22
N ILE A 202 3.34 -32.18 22.24
CA ILE A 202 2.85 -32.42 23.60
C ILE A 202 1.34 -32.19 23.65
N LYS A 203 0.87 -31.06 23.12
CA LYS A 203 -0.52 -30.62 23.25
C LYS A 203 -0.97 -29.82 22.04
N THR A 204 -2.25 -29.95 21.70
CA THR A 204 -2.90 -29.15 20.64
C THR A 204 -4.11 -28.42 21.22
N TYR A 205 -4.12 -27.10 21.10
CA TYR A 205 -5.21 -26.21 21.51
C TYR A 205 -6.13 -25.91 20.32
N THR A 206 -7.43 -25.88 20.59
CA THR A 206 -8.46 -25.52 19.61
C THR A 206 -8.44 -24.02 19.40
N GLY A 207 -7.62 -23.55 18.46
CA GLY A 207 -7.32 -22.12 18.28
C GLY A 207 -8.47 -21.28 17.70
N HIS A 208 -8.17 -20.50 16.67
CA HIS A 208 -9.08 -19.49 16.13
C HIS A 208 -9.79 -19.98 14.86
N SER A 209 -10.83 -19.26 14.44
CA SER A 209 -11.52 -19.51 13.17
C SER A 209 -10.60 -19.20 11.96
N SER A 210 -9.70 -18.25 12.16
CA SER A 210 -8.76 -17.74 11.17
C SER A 210 -7.29 -17.97 11.58
N LEU A 211 -6.36 -17.64 10.69
CA LEU A 211 -4.92 -17.81 10.94
C LEU A 211 -4.47 -16.92 12.11
N ILE A 212 -3.76 -17.52 13.05
CA ILE A 212 -3.13 -16.89 14.19
C ILE A 212 -1.88 -16.17 13.71
N THR A 213 -1.82 -14.87 13.96
CA THR A 213 -0.70 -14.04 13.50
C THR A 213 0.16 -13.49 14.62
N LEU A 214 -0.31 -13.61 15.86
CA LEU A 214 0.37 -13.12 17.04
C LEU A 214 0.28 -14.18 18.14
N LEU A 215 1.42 -14.43 18.78
CA LEU A 215 1.55 -15.23 19.99
C LEU A 215 2.40 -14.44 20.98
N HIS A 216 2.02 -14.46 22.25
CA HIS A 216 2.80 -13.83 23.32
C HIS A 216 2.76 -14.68 24.58
N TYR A 217 3.92 -14.90 25.17
CA TYR A 217 4.08 -15.70 26.38
C TYR A 217 3.87 -14.81 27.61
N ILE A 218 3.21 -15.36 28.63
CA ILE A 218 2.99 -14.67 29.90
C ILE A 218 3.37 -15.62 31.01
N HIS A 219 4.33 -15.20 31.82
CA HIS A 219 4.63 -15.84 33.09
C HIS A 219 4.15 -14.93 34.23
N PRO A 220 3.09 -15.30 34.97
CA PRO A 220 2.64 -14.59 36.15
C PRO A 220 3.71 -14.65 37.24
N VAL A 221 3.97 -13.53 37.92
CA VAL A 221 5.00 -13.45 38.97
C VAL A 221 4.62 -14.26 40.22
N ARG A 222 3.33 -14.46 40.48
CA ARG A 222 2.81 -15.08 41.71
C ARG A 222 2.76 -16.61 41.70
N SER A 223 2.95 -17.25 40.55
CA SER A 223 2.85 -18.71 40.42
C SER A 223 4.00 -19.19 39.56
N THR A 224 4.87 -20.01 40.13
CA THR A 224 6.02 -20.60 39.44
C THR A 224 5.62 -21.72 38.48
N SER A 225 4.37 -22.20 38.55
CA SER A 225 3.86 -23.29 37.73
C SER A 225 2.91 -22.84 36.62
N ASP A 226 2.27 -21.68 36.73
CA ASP A 226 1.24 -21.25 35.77
C ASP A 226 1.87 -20.52 34.59
N ALA A 227 1.76 -21.08 33.40
CA ALA A 227 2.25 -20.44 32.18
C ALA A 227 1.08 -20.17 31.23
N TYR A 228 0.99 -18.95 30.70
CA TYR A 228 -0.12 -18.56 29.82
C TYR A 228 0.38 -18.05 28.47
N VAL A 229 -0.48 -18.16 27.46
CA VAL A 229 -0.21 -17.63 26.11
C VAL A 229 -1.40 -16.85 25.62
N ILE A 230 -1.15 -15.66 25.09
CA ILE A 230 -2.14 -14.90 24.34
C ILE A 230 -1.93 -15.14 22.85
N SER A 231 -3.03 -15.35 22.15
CA SER A 231 -3.06 -15.51 20.70
C SER A 231 -4.01 -14.50 20.07
N GLY A 232 -3.60 -13.95 18.94
CA GLY A 232 -4.41 -13.05 18.12
C GLY A 232 -4.46 -13.53 16.68
N SER A 233 -5.65 -13.52 16.08
CA SER A 233 -5.86 -13.97 14.71
C SER A 233 -5.99 -12.79 13.74
N LYS A 234 -5.86 -13.08 12.44
CA LYS A 234 -5.98 -12.08 11.37
C LYS A 234 -7.42 -11.66 11.10
N GLY A 235 -8.40 -12.48 11.49
CA GLY A 235 -9.80 -12.29 11.13
C GLY A 235 -10.74 -12.09 12.32
N ASP A 236 -10.29 -12.40 13.54
CA ASP A 236 -11.14 -12.32 14.73
C ASP A 236 -10.79 -11.08 15.56
N ARG A 237 -11.81 -10.47 16.16
CA ARG A 237 -11.70 -9.32 17.08
C ARG A 237 -11.55 -9.76 18.54
N LEU A 238 -11.08 -10.99 18.74
CA LEU A 238 -10.93 -11.61 20.03
C LEU A 238 -9.46 -12.03 20.22
N LEU A 239 -8.87 -11.61 21.32
CA LEU A 239 -7.64 -12.24 21.81
C LEU A 239 -8.03 -13.40 22.71
N SER A 240 -7.42 -14.56 22.52
CA SER A 240 -7.67 -15.74 23.35
C SER A 240 -6.44 -16.08 24.18
N CYS A 241 -6.66 -16.35 25.46
CA CYS A 241 -5.64 -16.73 26.43
C CYS A 241 -5.75 -18.23 26.75
N TRP A 242 -4.62 -18.92 26.74
CA TRP A 242 -4.51 -20.38 26.92
C TRP A 242 -3.61 -20.71 28.11
N ASN A 243 -3.89 -21.82 28.80
CA ASN A 243 -3.01 -22.36 29.83
C ASN A 243 -2.03 -23.33 29.20
N LEU A 244 -0.75 -23.23 29.56
CA LEU A 244 0.31 -24.16 29.16
C LEU A 244 0.54 -25.28 30.18
N ASN A 245 -0.14 -25.24 31.33
CA ASN A 245 -0.01 -26.30 32.32
C ASN A 245 -0.54 -27.63 31.76
N GLU A 246 0.21 -28.70 32.00
CA GLU A 246 -0.12 -30.04 31.53
C GLU A 246 -1.31 -30.62 32.30
N GLU A 247 -1.43 -30.30 33.59
CA GLU A 247 -2.48 -30.82 34.51
C GLU A 247 -3.91 -30.39 34.15
N ILE A 248 -4.08 -29.35 33.34
CA ILE A 248 -5.40 -28.84 32.95
C ILE A 248 -5.72 -29.31 31.53
N ASP A 249 -6.54 -30.36 31.40
CA ASP A 249 -6.96 -30.96 30.12
C ASP A 249 -7.91 -30.10 29.26
N GLY A 250 -8.03 -28.81 29.57
CA GLY A 250 -8.77 -27.86 28.76
C GLY A 250 -8.04 -27.53 27.45
N LYS A 251 -8.59 -28.00 26.32
CA LYS A 251 -8.15 -27.55 24.97
C LYS A 251 -8.64 -26.15 24.62
N ASN A 252 -9.63 -25.64 25.36
CA ASN A 252 -10.32 -24.38 25.12
C ASN A 252 -9.61 -23.20 25.80
N ALA A 253 -9.85 -21.99 25.29
CA ALA A 253 -9.33 -20.76 25.88
C ALA A 253 -9.90 -20.54 27.30
N ILE A 254 -9.04 -20.05 28.20
CA ILE A 254 -9.44 -19.64 29.56
C ILE A 254 -10.16 -18.31 29.52
N ALA A 255 -9.58 -17.33 28.83
CA ALA A 255 -10.12 -15.99 28.75
C ALA A 255 -10.11 -15.51 27.31
N SER A 256 -11.09 -14.67 26.97
CA SER A 256 -11.16 -14.00 25.68
C SER A 256 -11.30 -12.50 25.90
N PHE A 257 -10.55 -11.67 25.19
CA PHE A 257 -10.59 -10.21 25.28
C PHE A 257 -11.21 -9.64 24.00
N LEU A 258 -12.28 -8.86 24.16
CA LEU A 258 -13.02 -8.26 23.05
C LEU A 258 -12.41 -6.93 22.63
N MET A 259 -12.16 -6.78 21.34
CA MET A 259 -11.64 -5.56 20.71
C MET A 259 -12.63 -5.02 19.67
N GLU A 260 -12.45 -3.76 19.26
CA GLU A 260 -13.25 -3.12 18.21
C GLU A 260 -12.88 -3.62 16.81
N ASP A 261 -11.58 -3.82 16.56
CA ASP A 261 -11.03 -4.30 15.29
C ASP A 261 -9.91 -5.33 15.54
N ILE A 262 -9.29 -5.80 14.47
CA ILE A 262 -8.23 -6.82 14.45
C ILE A 262 -6.95 -6.29 15.09
N VAL A 263 -6.26 -7.13 15.87
CA VAL A 263 -5.00 -6.79 16.53
C VAL A 263 -3.82 -6.76 15.55
N ASN A 264 -2.97 -5.74 15.65
CA ASN A 264 -1.75 -5.58 14.86
C ASN A 264 -0.49 -5.89 15.70
N HIS A 265 -0.38 -5.30 16.89
CA HIS A 265 0.73 -5.50 17.82
C HIS A 265 0.22 -5.60 19.26
N LEU A 266 0.87 -6.43 20.07
CA LEU A 266 0.51 -6.72 21.45
C LEU A 266 1.71 -6.45 22.36
N SER A 267 1.47 -5.80 23.48
CA SER A 267 2.42 -5.69 24.59
C SER A 267 1.74 -6.12 25.87
N VAL A 268 2.47 -6.88 26.69
CA VAL A 268 1.98 -7.36 27.99
C VAL A 268 2.98 -6.97 29.05
N ASN A 269 2.48 -6.50 30.18
CA ASN A 269 3.26 -6.27 31.38
C ASN A 269 2.58 -6.97 32.56
N VAL A 270 3.33 -7.77 33.30
CA VAL A 270 2.85 -8.45 34.50
C VAL A 270 3.31 -7.66 35.72
N ALA A 271 2.37 -7.03 36.41
CA ALA A 271 2.68 -6.33 37.65
C ALA A 271 3.07 -7.32 38.76
N GLN A 272 3.83 -6.84 39.75
CA GLN A 272 4.21 -7.62 40.94
C GLN A 272 2.98 -8.15 41.70
N ASP A 273 1.86 -7.43 41.60
CA ASP A 273 0.57 -7.84 42.16
C ASP A 273 -0.09 -9.02 41.43
N GLY A 274 0.57 -9.60 40.42
CA GLY A 274 0.02 -10.67 39.57
C GLY A 274 -1.09 -10.19 38.62
N SER A 275 -1.40 -8.90 38.59
CA SER A 275 -2.29 -8.32 37.58
C SER A 275 -1.53 -8.20 36.25
N THR A 276 -2.15 -8.75 35.20
CA THR A 276 -1.61 -8.71 33.85
C THR A 276 -2.24 -7.53 33.12
N HIS A 277 -1.41 -6.58 32.71
CA HIS A 277 -1.77 -5.46 31.85
C HIS A 277 -1.48 -5.83 30.40
N ILE A 278 -2.49 -5.71 29.54
CA ILE A 278 -2.40 -6.08 28.13
C ILE A 278 -2.76 -4.86 27.31
N ALA A 279 -1.84 -4.39 26.47
CA ALA A 279 -2.06 -3.33 25.51
C ALA A 279 -2.12 -3.93 24.10
N ALA A 280 -3.31 -3.93 23.51
CA ALA A 280 -3.56 -4.40 22.17
C ALA A 280 -3.75 -3.22 21.23
N THR A 281 -2.83 -3.04 20.30
CA THR A 281 -2.99 -2.06 19.21
C THR A 281 -3.80 -2.69 18.08
N VAL A 282 -4.85 -2.02 17.66
CA VAL A 282 -5.77 -2.54 16.64
C VAL A 282 -5.59 -1.80 15.32
N ARG A 283 -6.02 -2.44 14.22
CA ARG A 283 -5.91 -1.90 12.86
C ARG A 283 -6.63 -0.57 12.65
N SER A 284 -7.65 -0.25 13.43
CA SER A 284 -8.30 1.06 13.43
C SER A 284 -7.40 2.19 13.98
N GLY A 285 -6.21 1.88 14.50
CA GLY A 285 -5.24 2.85 15.01
C GLY A 285 -5.46 3.26 16.47
N VAL A 286 -6.23 2.47 17.23
CA VAL A 286 -6.53 2.66 18.65
C VAL A 286 -5.75 1.63 19.47
N VAL A 287 -5.45 1.94 20.74
CA VAL A 287 -4.92 0.96 21.70
C VAL A 287 -5.98 0.62 22.75
N HIS A 288 -6.26 -0.65 22.91
CA HIS A 288 -7.12 -1.17 23.97
C HIS A 288 -6.26 -1.71 25.11
N VAL A 289 -6.48 -1.20 26.31
CA VAL A 289 -5.78 -1.63 27.53
C VAL A 289 -6.71 -2.44 28.41
N TYR A 290 -6.26 -3.64 28.76
CA TYR A 290 -6.94 -4.58 29.65
C TYR A 290 -6.10 -4.76 30.91
N GLN A 291 -6.79 -4.93 32.04
CA GLN A 291 -6.18 -5.33 33.30
C GLN A 291 -6.93 -6.55 33.79
N TYR A 292 -6.25 -7.69 33.89
CA TYR A 292 -6.86 -8.95 34.29
C TYR A 292 -5.88 -9.82 35.06
N THR A 293 -6.36 -10.51 36.10
CA THR A 293 -5.57 -11.47 36.88
C THR A 293 -5.83 -12.88 36.36
N LEU A 294 -4.79 -13.51 35.80
CA LEU A 294 -4.85 -14.85 35.21
C LEU A 294 -4.77 -15.91 36.33
N ASN A 295 -5.92 -16.25 36.91
CA ASN A 295 -6.02 -17.21 38.02
C ASN A 295 -6.44 -18.63 37.56
N GLY A 296 -6.23 -18.98 36.29
CA GLY A 296 -6.57 -20.29 35.72
C GLY A 296 -8.07 -20.61 35.56
N ARG A 297 -8.97 -19.79 36.11
CA ARG A 297 -10.43 -19.99 36.01
C ARG A 297 -10.96 -19.60 34.62
N LYS A 298 -11.72 -20.50 34.00
CA LYS A 298 -12.36 -20.24 32.71
C LYS A 298 -13.37 -19.08 32.84
N CYS A 299 -13.11 -18.01 32.09
CA CYS A 299 -14.00 -16.88 31.94
C CYS A 299 -14.98 -17.16 30.79
N SER A 300 -16.27 -17.26 31.13
CA SER A 300 -17.33 -17.57 30.15
C SER A 300 -17.66 -16.38 29.23
N LYS A 301 -17.52 -15.14 29.73
CA LYS A 301 -17.83 -13.92 28.97
C LYS A 301 -16.55 -13.22 28.51
N PRO A 302 -16.53 -12.67 27.29
CA PRO A 302 -15.37 -11.94 26.81
C PRO A 302 -15.17 -10.64 27.60
N ILE A 303 -13.93 -10.36 27.97
CA ILE A 303 -13.51 -9.21 28.77
C ILE A 303 -13.44 -7.97 27.87
N LYS A 304 -14.11 -6.89 28.28
CA LYS A 304 -14.10 -5.60 27.58
C LYS A 304 -12.87 -4.77 27.98
N PRO A 305 -12.40 -3.86 27.11
CA PRO A 305 -11.26 -3.00 27.43
C PRO A 305 -11.60 -2.08 28.60
N LYS A 306 -10.62 -1.87 29.48
CA LYS A 306 -10.74 -0.97 30.63
C LYS A 306 -10.56 0.48 30.19
N THR A 307 -9.55 0.70 29.34
CA THR A 307 -9.21 2.01 28.76
C THR A 307 -8.97 1.83 27.27
N THR A 308 -9.43 2.77 26.47
CA THR A 308 -9.13 2.87 25.04
C THR A 308 -8.37 4.18 24.80
N VAL A 309 -7.20 4.10 24.19
CA VAL A 309 -6.32 5.25 23.92
C VAL A 309 -6.35 5.53 22.42
N GLN A 310 -6.72 6.76 22.06
CA GLN A 310 -6.80 7.22 20.67
C GLN A 310 -6.06 8.54 20.52
N ILE A 311 -5.34 8.71 19.41
CA ILE A 311 -4.71 9.99 19.06
C ILE A 311 -5.56 10.68 18.01
N VAL A 312 -5.69 11.98 18.19
CA VAL A 312 -6.57 12.82 17.43
C VAL A 312 -5.81 14.09 17.08
N ALA A 313 -5.88 14.50 15.80
CA ALA A 313 -5.33 15.76 15.35
C ALA A 313 -6.38 16.86 15.35
N ASP A 314 -6.04 18.00 15.96
CA ASP A 314 -6.87 19.20 15.89
C ASP A 314 -6.62 19.89 14.55
N SER A 315 -7.66 20.05 13.74
CA SER A 315 -7.59 20.80 12.49
C SER A 315 -8.17 22.19 12.74
N GLN A 316 -7.32 23.22 12.72
CA GLN A 316 -7.71 24.62 12.92
C GLN A 316 -8.70 25.15 11.86
N GLN A 317 -9.04 24.36 10.84
CA GLN A 317 -10.02 24.68 9.82
C GLN A 317 -11.24 23.77 10.00
N ASN A 318 -12.33 24.33 10.53
CA ASN A 318 -13.70 23.78 10.56
C ASN A 318 -14.08 22.72 11.62
N GLY A 319 -13.32 22.54 12.71
CA GLY A 319 -13.75 21.67 13.83
C GLY A 319 -13.88 20.18 13.46
N THR A 320 -13.41 19.79 12.27
CA THR A 320 -13.33 18.40 11.85
C THR A 320 -12.08 17.78 12.45
N VAL A 321 -12.29 16.82 13.32
CA VAL A 321 -11.28 16.15 14.10
C VAL A 321 -10.79 14.92 13.30
N SER A 322 -9.49 14.86 12.95
CA SER A 322 -8.93 13.74 12.17
C SER A 322 -8.17 12.75 13.07
N PRO A 323 -8.48 11.44 13.08
CA PRO A 323 -7.75 10.48 13.90
C PRO A 323 -6.33 10.24 13.36
N ILE A 324 -5.36 10.13 14.27
CA ILE A 324 -3.99 9.70 13.94
C ILE A 324 -3.86 8.24 14.36
N HIS A 325 -3.40 7.38 13.45
CA HIS A 325 -3.30 5.95 13.71
C HIS A 325 -2.06 5.62 14.54
N ILE A 326 -2.27 4.90 15.64
CA ILE A 326 -1.22 4.31 16.45
C ILE A 326 -0.77 3.01 15.78
N ALA A 327 0.51 2.91 15.42
CA ALA A 327 1.08 1.77 14.70
C ALA A 327 1.42 0.61 15.65
N ALA A 328 2.03 0.92 16.80
CA ALA A 328 2.41 -0.06 17.81
C ALA A 328 2.51 0.60 19.18
N ALA A 329 2.49 -0.20 20.25
CA ALA A 329 2.65 0.27 21.61
C ALA A 329 3.37 -0.77 22.46
N THR A 330 4.19 -0.30 23.41
CA THR A 330 4.87 -1.15 24.39
C THR A 330 4.83 -0.54 25.78
N TYR A 331 4.67 -1.38 26.81
CA TYR A 331 4.84 -0.93 28.19
C TYR A 331 6.32 -0.63 28.49
N ARG A 332 6.58 0.49 29.17
CA ARG A 332 7.88 0.75 29.82
C ARG A 332 7.83 0.30 31.27
N ASP A 333 6.79 0.75 31.98
CA ASP A 333 6.49 0.36 33.36
C ASP A 333 5.06 -0.16 33.47
N ALA A 334 4.58 -0.40 34.70
CA ALA A 334 3.22 -0.87 34.97
C ALA A 334 2.13 0.11 34.49
N GLU A 335 2.43 1.41 34.42
CA GLU A 335 1.45 2.47 34.12
C GLU A 335 1.80 3.31 32.89
N THR A 336 3.03 3.20 32.38
CA THR A 336 3.55 4.01 31.28
C THR A 336 3.57 3.18 30.00
N LEU A 337 2.82 3.63 29.00
CA LEU A 337 2.74 3.02 27.69
C LEU A 337 3.45 3.92 26.67
N CYS A 338 4.52 3.42 26.07
CA CYS A 338 5.15 4.07 24.92
C CYS A 338 4.33 3.75 23.67
N ILE A 339 3.77 4.78 23.03
CA ILE A 339 2.99 4.66 21.80
C ILE A 339 3.79 5.18 20.62
N CYS A 340 3.73 4.44 19.52
CA CYS A 340 4.32 4.80 18.24
C CYS A 340 3.22 5.20 17.26
N TYR A 341 3.28 6.41 16.73
CA TYR A 341 2.33 6.93 15.75
C TYR A 341 3.02 7.77 14.68
N GLY A 342 2.36 7.95 13.54
CA GLY A 342 2.88 8.72 12.41
C GLY A 342 2.94 7.90 11.12
N THR A 343 3.77 8.33 10.18
CA THR A 343 3.94 7.68 8.88
C THR A 343 5.18 6.79 8.89
N SER A 344 5.35 5.93 7.88
CA SER A 344 6.56 5.11 7.71
C SER A 344 7.85 5.93 7.54
N ILE A 345 7.75 7.24 7.34
CA ILE A 345 8.86 8.17 7.20
C ILE A 345 9.09 8.92 8.51
N THR A 346 8.01 9.42 9.12
CA THR A 346 8.05 10.18 10.37
C THR A 346 7.30 9.42 11.45
N GLN A 347 8.04 8.60 12.21
CA GLN A 347 7.52 7.98 13.41
C GLN A 347 7.82 8.83 14.63
N ILE A 348 6.84 8.93 15.52
CA ILE A 348 6.93 9.65 16.78
C ILE A 348 6.65 8.65 17.89
N PHE A 349 7.54 8.63 18.89
CA PHE A 349 7.40 7.86 20.12
C PHE A 349 7.04 8.79 21.26
N GLU A 350 6.00 8.42 22.01
CA GLU A 350 5.52 9.21 23.13
C GLU A 350 5.14 8.30 24.30
N ASP A 351 5.54 8.67 25.51
CA ASP A 351 5.19 7.94 26.72
C ASP A 351 3.91 8.49 27.34
N VAL A 352 2.88 7.65 27.41
CA VAL A 352 1.56 8.01 27.91
C VAL A 352 1.26 7.23 29.19
N LYS A 353 0.93 7.97 30.25
CA LYS A 353 0.46 7.36 31.50
C LYS A 353 -0.98 6.89 31.33
N VAL A 354 -1.19 5.59 31.44
CA VAL A 354 -2.50 4.95 31.41
C VAL A 354 -2.91 4.68 32.85
N SER A 355 -3.23 5.75 33.59
CA SER A 355 -3.78 5.62 34.94
C SER A 355 -5.27 5.29 34.88
N ALA A 356 -5.64 4.24 35.60
CA ALA A 356 -6.88 3.52 35.42
C ALA A 356 -8.14 4.24 35.94
N TYR A 357 -8.68 5.24 35.23
CA TYR A 357 -9.98 5.85 35.57
C TYR A 357 -10.90 6.27 34.39
N LYS A 358 -10.42 6.31 33.13
CA LYS A 358 -11.23 6.75 31.96
C LYS A 358 -11.42 5.63 30.94
N LYS A 359 -12.66 5.41 30.48
CA LYS A 359 -12.98 4.41 29.42
C LYS A 359 -12.33 4.77 28.08
N LEU A 360 -12.25 6.06 27.76
CA LEU A 360 -11.64 6.59 26.55
C LEU A 360 -10.67 7.72 26.94
N GLN A 361 -9.45 7.64 26.45
CA GLN A 361 -8.39 8.63 26.62
C GLN A 361 -7.98 9.12 25.23
N CYS A 362 -8.48 10.29 24.84
CA CYS A 362 -8.11 10.93 23.58
C CYS A 362 -6.94 11.88 23.79
N LEU A 363 -5.90 11.73 22.99
CA LEU A 363 -4.71 12.60 22.99
C LEU A 363 -4.78 13.53 21.79
N LEU A 364 -4.79 14.83 22.04
CA LEU A 364 -4.83 15.86 21.00
C LEU A 364 -3.41 16.24 20.58
N ARG A 365 -3.07 16.08 19.30
CA ARG A 365 -1.75 16.39 18.75
C ARG A 365 -1.88 17.27 17.51
N GLU A 366 -0.87 18.08 17.21
CA GLU A 366 -0.85 18.80 15.94
C GLU A 366 -0.55 17.81 14.80
N ASN A 367 -1.27 17.94 13.69
CA ASN A 367 -1.07 17.05 12.56
C ASN A 367 0.22 17.42 11.83
N VAL A 368 1.31 16.69 12.09
CA VAL A 368 2.62 16.90 11.44
C VAL A 368 2.54 16.67 9.92
N LEU A 369 1.45 16.09 9.41
CA LEU A 369 1.19 15.88 7.97
C LEU A 369 0.92 17.18 7.19
N LYS A 370 0.72 18.32 7.86
CA LYS A 370 0.63 19.63 7.23
C LYS A 370 1.63 20.55 7.91
N PRO A 371 2.77 20.91 7.28
CA PRO A 371 3.55 22.01 7.81
C PRO A 371 2.63 23.23 7.88
N ASN A 372 2.58 23.87 9.05
CA ASN A 372 1.93 25.15 9.21
C ASN A 372 2.61 26.13 8.25
N VAL A 373 1.98 26.40 7.11
CA VAL A 373 2.26 27.62 6.35
C VAL A 373 1.75 28.74 7.23
N SER A 374 2.61 29.26 8.11
CA SER A 374 2.37 30.52 8.77
C SER A 374 2.10 31.54 7.67
N LYS A 375 0.90 32.14 7.69
CA LYS A 375 0.61 33.35 6.92
C LYS A 375 1.41 34.49 7.55
N GLU A 376 2.73 34.48 7.38
CA GLU A 376 3.49 35.72 7.48
C GLU A 376 3.20 36.53 6.23
N ASN A 377 2.11 37.29 6.30
CA ASN A 377 1.94 38.49 5.49
C ASN A 377 2.98 39.53 5.92
N GLN A 378 4.26 39.26 5.65
CA GLN A 378 5.24 40.32 5.43
C GLN A 378 5.47 40.37 3.92
N ILE A 379 4.62 41.17 3.28
CA ILE A 379 4.87 41.73 1.96
C ILE A 379 6.23 42.42 2.06
N SER A 380 7.28 41.80 1.54
CA SER A 380 8.52 42.49 1.24
C SER A 380 8.15 43.60 0.26
N LYS A 381 8.11 44.84 0.76
CA LYS A 381 7.92 46.03 -0.07
C LYS A 381 9.03 46.03 -1.11
N LEU A 382 8.67 45.65 -2.32
CA LEU A 382 9.48 45.81 -3.51
C LEU A 382 9.69 47.32 -3.66
N ARG A 383 10.84 47.84 -3.22
CA ARG A 383 11.24 49.22 -3.53
C ARG A 383 11.46 49.27 -5.04
N THR A 384 10.52 49.88 -5.76
CA THR A 384 10.76 50.31 -7.14
C THR A 384 11.92 51.31 -7.14
N PRO A 385 12.98 51.10 -7.92
CA PRO A 385 14.00 52.13 -8.07
C PRO A 385 13.37 53.36 -8.71
N VAL A 386 13.70 54.55 -8.20
CA VAL A 386 13.29 55.82 -8.79
C VAL A 386 13.95 55.92 -10.16
N VAL A 387 13.14 55.86 -11.22
CA VAL A 387 13.59 56.10 -12.60
C VAL A 387 13.76 57.61 -12.76
N GLY A 388 15.00 58.08 -12.78
CA GLY A 388 15.32 59.42 -13.30
C GLY A 388 15.10 59.43 -14.81
N ASN A 389 14.58 60.54 -15.35
CA ASN A 389 14.10 60.68 -16.73
C ASN A 389 15.13 60.46 -17.87
N ASP A 390 16.36 60.04 -17.60
CA ASP A 390 17.41 59.90 -18.62
C ASP A 390 18.04 58.50 -18.62
N VAL A 391 17.27 57.47 -18.96
CA VAL A 391 17.86 56.16 -19.32
C VAL A 391 17.16 55.56 -20.56
N HIS A 392 17.88 55.60 -21.68
CA HIS A 392 17.53 54.90 -22.92
C HIS A 392 17.93 53.42 -22.84
N TYR A 393 16.97 52.51 -23.02
CA TYR A 393 17.22 51.08 -23.18
C TYR A 393 17.21 50.72 -24.67
N LEU A 394 18.37 50.30 -25.19
CA LEU A 394 18.55 49.83 -26.56
C LEU A 394 18.34 48.32 -26.66
N SER A 395 17.40 47.91 -27.51
CA SER A 395 17.12 46.52 -27.88
C SER A 395 18.16 45.97 -28.86
N SER A 396 18.60 44.72 -28.69
CA SER A 396 19.61 44.09 -29.56
C SER A 396 19.06 42.94 -30.41
N GLN A 397 18.65 43.26 -31.64
CA GLN A 397 18.93 42.50 -32.89
C GLN A 397 18.86 43.60 -33.98
N SER A 398 19.90 43.93 -34.76
CA SER A 398 20.60 43.10 -35.75
C SER A 398 21.81 43.88 -36.32
N SER A 399 22.61 43.17 -37.13
CA SER A 399 23.56 43.65 -38.16
C SER A 399 25.05 43.84 -37.79
N THR A 400 25.83 42.82 -38.16
CA THR A 400 26.98 42.90 -39.09
C THR A 400 27.77 44.22 -39.17
N ILE A 401 29.09 44.20 -38.87
CA ILE A 401 30.23 44.44 -39.80
C ILE A 401 31.53 44.85 -39.05
N SER A 402 32.64 44.30 -39.55
CA SER A 402 34.04 44.77 -39.51
C SER A 402 34.97 44.32 -38.38
N THR A 403 35.70 43.24 -38.65
CA THR A 403 37.07 43.08 -38.15
C THR A 403 38.05 43.46 -39.25
N LYS A 404 38.85 44.49 -38.98
CA LYS A 404 39.97 44.93 -39.83
C LYS A 404 41.08 43.87 -39.79
N ARG A 405 41.60 43.56 -40.99
CA ARG A 405 42.76 42.70 -41.28
C ARG A 405 44.02 43.05 -40.48
N LYS A 406 44.69 42.02 -39.95
CA LYS A 406 46.11 41.74 -40.23
C LYS A 406 46.43 40.26 -39.90
N ASN A 407 47.03 39.60 -40.90
CA ASN A 407 47.80 38.35 -40.96
C ASN A 407 47.77 37.44 -39.72
N ASP A 408 47.38 36.16 -39.81
CA ASP A 408 48.17 35.14 -40.52
C ASP A 408 47.36 33.83 -40.72
N GLY A 409 47.62 33.12 -41.82
CA GLY A 409 47.51 31.65 -41.94
C GLY A 409 46.14 30.93 -41.96
N GLN A 410 45.63 30.69 -43.18
CA GLN A 410 44.80 29.54 -43.63
C GLN A 410 43.31 29.45 -43.21
N GLN A 411 42.45 29.70 -44.21
CA GLN A 411 41.02 29.37 -44.24
C GLN A 411 40.80 27.86 -44.36
N GLU A 412 39.98 27.29 -43.46
CA GLU A 412 39.26 26.04 -43.73
C GLU A 412 37.75 26.28 -43.71
N VAL A 413 37.07 25.65 -44.67
CA VAL A 413 35.67 25.82 -45.06
C VAL A 413 34.69 25.34 -43.95
N PRO A 414 33.49 25.94 -43.80
CA PRO A 414 32.54 25.60 -42.75
C PRO A 414 32.03 24.15 -42.85
N MET A 415 31.89 23.51 -41.69
CA MET A 415 31.54 22.10 -41.49
C MET A 415 30.22 21.66 -42.15
N GLU A 416 29.35 22.61 -42.46
CA GLU A 416 28.04 22.40 -43.09
C GLU A 416 28.17 21.84 -44.53
N LYS A 417 29.12 22.37 -45.33
CA LYS A 417 29.47 21.81 -46.65
C LYS A 417 30.26 20.51 -46.58
N ARG A 418 30.86 20.19 -45.42
CA ARG A 418 31.53 18.90 -45.18
C ARG A 418 30.53 17.79 -44.80
N LEU A 419 29.39 18.15 -44.21
CA LEU A 419 28.36 17.19 -43.80
C LEU A 419 27.38 16.83 -44.92
N GLU A 420 27.14 17.72 -45.88
CA GLU A 420 26.33 17.41 -47.07
C GLU A 420 26.99 16.37 -47.99
N ASN A 421 28.33 16.35 -48.06
CA ASN A 421 29.09 15.36 -48.84
C ASN A 421 29.34 14.01 -48.10
N LEU A 422 28.77 13.84 -46.90
CA LEU A 422 28.95 12.64 -46.06
C LEU A 422 27.66 11.81 -45.91
N MET A 423 26.59 12.20 -46.61
CA MET A 423 25.55 11.26 -46.99
C MET A 423 26.06 10.50 -48.23
N VAL A 424 25.91 9.17 -48.21
CA VAL A 424 26.40 8.16 -49.18
C VAL A 424 27.80 7.60 -48.87
N ASN A 425 27.85 6.75 -47.84
CA ASN A 425 28.61 5.50 -47.93
C ASN A 425 27.59 4.37 -47.89
N GLU A 426 27.19 3.92 -49.09
CA GLU A 426 26.56 2.62 -49.29
C GLU A 426 27.62 1.54 -49.12
N SER A 427 27.56 0.81 -48.01
CA SER A 427 27.99 -0.60 -47.96
C SER A 427 27.54 -1.20 -46.63
N ASP A 428 26.36 -1.80 -46.65
CA ASP A 428 26.22 -3.20 -46.23
C ASP A 428 24.81 -3.68 -46.58
N SER A 429 24.76 -4.41 -47.69
CA SER A 429 23.68 -5.29 -48.08
C SER A 429 23.57 -6.44 -47.07
N ASN A 430 22.54 -6.42 -46.22
CA ASN A 430 21.51 -7.46 -46.19
C ASN A 430 20.62 -7.36 -44.92
N GLU A 431 19.35 -7.67 -45.16
CA GLU A 431 18.28 -7.99 -44.20
C GLU A 431 17.41 -6.85 -43.63
N LYS A 432 16.16 -6.88 -44.14
CA LYS A 432 14.88 -6.42 -43.58
C LYS A 432 14.66 -4.91 -43.53
N VAL A 433 13.65 -4.50 -44.30
CA VAL A 433 13.00 -3.18 -44.28
C VAL A 433 12.95 -2.63 -42.84
N PRO A 434 13.61 -1.50 -42.53
CA PRO A 434 13.71 -1.03 -41.16
C PRO A 434 12.35 -0.53 -40.68
N ARG A 435 11.76 -1.23 -39.70
CA ARG A 435 10.61 -0.70 -38.96
C ARG A 435 11.06 0.58 -38.26
N ALA A 436 10.35 1.68 -38.50
CA ALA A 436 10.63 2.97 -37.89
C ALA A 436 10.35 2.90 -36.38
N ASN A 437 11.34 2.42 -35.60
CA ASN A 437 11.25 2.26 -34.16
C ASN A 437 11.35 3.61 -33.39
N ASN A 438 11.38 4.74 -34.10
CA ASN A 438 11.59 6.07 -33.51
C ASN A 438 11.08 7.21 -34.42
N PHE A 439 10.46 8.22 -33.81
CA PHE A 439 9.97 9.46 -34.45
C PHE A 439 10.70 10.73 -33.97
N ALA A 440 11.81 10.63 -33.23
CA ALA A 440 12.49 11.80 -32.64
C ALA A 440 12.81 12.91 -33.67
N LYS A 441 13.33 12.56 -34.86
CA LYS A 441 13.64 13.55 -35.91
C LYS A 441 12.38 14.24 -36.47
N LEU A 442 11.31 13.48 -36.69
CA LEU A 442 10.03 14.02 -37.16
C LEU A 442 9.34 14.88 -36.09
N LEU A 443 9.49 14.52 -34.81
CA LEU A 443 8.98 15.31 -33.69
C LEU A 443 9.73 16.64 -33.54
N ILE A 444 11.06 16.60 -33.64
CA ILE A 444 11.91 17.80 -33.64
C ILE A 444 11.51 18.73 -34.81
N GLN A 445 11.38 18.18 -36.02
CA GLN A 445 10.92 18.94 -37.18
C GLN A 445 9.52 19.54 -36.96
N GLY A 446 8.58 18.75 -36.45
CA GLY A 446 7.21 19.20 -36.17
C GLY A 446 7.15 20.30 -35.10
N LEU A 447 8.01 20.24 -34.07
CA LEU A 447 8.07 21.24 -33.01
C LEU A 447 8.75 22.54 -33.47
N HIS A 448 9.81 22.46 -34.29
CA HIS A 448 10.45 23.65 -34.87
C HIS A 448 9.58 24.35 -35.92
N SER A 449 8.87 23.59 -36.75
CA SER A 449 7.98 24.14 -37.79
C SER A 449 6.57 24.48 -37.28
N LYS A 450 6.21 24.06 -36.06
CA LYS A 450 4.85 24.10 -35.50
C LYS A 450 3.79 23.49 -36.43
N ASP A 451 4.18 22.49 -37.23
CA ASP A 451 3.29 21.82 -38.17
C ASP A 451 2.34 20.86 -37.44
N LYS A 452 1.06 21.23 -37.42
CA LYS A 452 0.00 20.45 -36.75
C LYS A 452 -0.19 19.06 -37.35
N SER A 453 0.06 18.87 -38.64
CA SER A 453 -0.15 17.59 -39.32
C SER A 453 0.89 16.54 -38.89
N ILE A 454 2.15 16.95 -38.83
CA ILE A 454 3.28 16.12 -38.37
C ILE A 454 3.15 15.84 -36.88
N LEU A 455 2.85 16.87 -36.08
CA LEU A 455 2.66 16.72 -34.63
C LEU A 455 1.50 15.79 -34.30
N GLN A 456 0.35 15.88 -34.99
CA GLN A 456 -0.75 14.95 -34.80
C GLN A 456 -0.37 13.51 -35.18
N THR A 457 0.35 13.32 -36.28
CA THR A 457 0.77 12.00 -36.75
C THR A 457 1.69 11.29 -35.74
N VAL A 458 2.57 12.04 -35.09
CA VAL A 458 3.50 11.51 -34.09
C VAL A 458 2.85 11.38 -32.71
N LEU A 459 2.19 12.43 -32.22
CA LEU A 459 1.66 12.50 -30.86
C LEU A 459 0.40 11.65 -30.64
N LEU A 460 -0.31 11.23 -31.70
CA LEU A 460 -1.45 10.30 -31.59
C LEU A 460 -1.05 8.81 -31.60
N LYS A 461 0.25 8.48 -31.65
CA LYS A 461 0.72 7.09 -31.53
C LYS A 461 0.53 6.58 -30.10
N LYS A 462 -0.05 5.37 -29.98
CA LYS A 462 -0.40 4.72 -28.70
C LYS A 462 0.67 3.78 -28.15
N ASP A 463 1.72 3.48 -28.90
CA ASP A 463 2.73 2.50 -28.50
C ASP A 463 3.68 3.10 -27.47
N GLU A 464 3.62 2.59 -26.22
CA GLU A 464 4.43 3.06 -25.10
C GLU A 464 5.93 2.83 -25.32
N GLN A 465 6.34 1.77 -26.02
CA GLN A 465 7.74 1.50 -26.29
C GLN A 465 8.31 2.48 -27.32
N LEU A 466 7.54 2.79 -28.37
CA LEU A 466 7.93 3.81 -29.34
C LEU A 466 8.04 5.19 -28.68
N ILE A 467 7.09 5.55 -27.81
CA ILE A 467 7.13 6.82 -27.06
C ILE A 467 8.39 6.90 -26.20
N LYS A 468 8.71 5.88 -25.40
CA LYS A 468 9.93 5.86 -24.57
C LYS A 468 11.20 5.99 -25.41
N ASN A 469 11.28 5.28 -26.54
CA ASN A 469 12.43 5.33 -27.44
C ASN A 469 12.58 6.70 -28.11
N THR A 470 11.47 7.38 -28.40
CA THR A 470 11.47 8.75 -28.94
C THR A 470 11.97 9.76 -27.91
N ILE A 471 11.44 9.70 -26.68
CA ILE A 471 11.75 10.67 -25.62
C ILE A 471 13.22 10.58 -25.19
N LYS A 472 13.78 9.37 -25.10
CA LYS A 472 15.21 9.15 -24.78
C LYS A 472 16.19 9.83 -25.75
N ARG A 473 15.75 10.14 -26.97
CA ARG A 473 16.59 10.70 -28.04
C ARG A 473 16.31 12.19 -28.30
N LEU A 474 15.44 12.82 -27.51
CA LEU A 474 15.12 14.24 -27.68
C LEU A 474 16.18 15.15 -27.04
N PRO A 475 16.63 16.20 -27.74
CA PRO A 475 17.44 17.27 -27.16
C PRO A 475 16.68 18.05 -26.09
N ILE A 476 17.42 18.66 -25.16
CA ILE A 476 16.88 19.38 -23.99
C ILE A 476 16.06 20.61 -24.42
N ASP A 477 16.49 21.29 -25.48
CA ASP A 477 15.87 22.52 -25.98
C ASP A 477 14.44 22.31 -26.52
N VAL A 478 14.10 21.07 -26.86
CA VAL A 478 12.84 20.69 -27.50
C VAL A 478 11.78 20.28 -26.45
N ILE A 479 12.18 20.13 -25.19
CA ILE A 479 11.28 19.69 -24.10
C ILE A 479 10.24 20.76 -23.73
N PRO A 480 10.57 22.06 -23.54
CA PRO A 480 9.58 23.09 -23.25
C PRO A 480 8.47 23.24 -24.32
N PRO A 481 8.78 23.36 -25.63
CA PRO A 481 7.72 23.47 -26.66
C PRO A 481 6.89 22.18 -26.79
N LEU A 482 7.46 21.03 -26.45
CA LEU A 482 6.71 19.77 -26.41
C LEU A 482 5.66 19.76 -25.27
N PHE A 483 5.97 20.32 -24.11
CA PHE A 483 5.00 20.44 -23.01
C PHE A 483 3.81 21.34 -23.36
N GLU A 484 4.03 22.44 -24.08
CA GLU A 484 2.95 23.32 -24.53
C GLU A 484 1.97 22.59 -25.46
N GLU A 485 2.48 21.82 -26.43
CA GLU A 485 1.64 21.03 -27.34
C GLU A 485 0.97 19.85 -26.65
N LEU A 486 1.64 19.19 -25.71
CA LEU A 486 1.03 18.13 -24.89
C LEU A 486 -0.09 18.67 -23.98
N THR A 487 0.03 19.90 -23.48
CA THR A 487 -1.01 20.55 -22.67
C THR A 487 -2.28 20.77 -23.50
N LYS A 488 -2.14 21.23 -24.75
CA LYS A 488 -3.27 21.34 -25.70
C LYS A 488 -3.91 19.98 -26.01
N LEU A 489 -3.10 18.93 -26.15
CA LEU A 489 -3.60 17.57 -26.38
C LEU A 489 -4.36 16.98 -25.18
N ILE A 490 -3.94 17.31 -23.95
CA ILE A 490 -4.59 16.86 -22.70
C ILE A 490 -5.94 17.55 -22.50
N GLN A 491 -6.07 18.81 -22.93
CA GLN A 491 -7.32 19.55 -22.93
C GLN A 491 -8.32 19.08 -24.01
N GLY A 492 -7.87 18.25 -24.97
CA GLY A 492 -8.68 17.72 -26.06
C GLY A 492 -9.61 16.57 -25.69
N LYS A 493 -10.12 15.88 -26.72
CA LYS A 493 -11.06 14.75 -26.62
C LYS A 493 -10.47 13.55 -25.84
N THR A 494 -11.33 12.65 -25.35
CA THR A 494 -10.99 11.50 -24.48
C THR A 494 -9.79 10.66 -24.95
N LEU A 495 -9.68 10.38 -26.25
CA LEU A 495 -8.57 9.60 -26.81
C LEU A 495 -7.26 10.39 -26.81
N SER A 496 -7.30 11.63 -27.27
CA SER A 496 -6.14 12.54 -27.28
C SER A 496 -5.62 12.79 -25.86
N ARG A 497 -6.53 12.98 -24.90
CA ARG A 497 -6.20 13.13 -23.49
C ARG A 497 -5.47 11.92 -22.92
N ARG A 498 -5.94 10.70 -23.22
CA ARG A 498 -5.29 9.46 -22.76
C ARG A 498 -3.87 9.32 -23.32
N ILE A 499 -3.70 9.61 -24.60
CA ILE A 499 -2.39 9.52 -25.25
C ILE A 499 -1.46 10.62 -24.75
N GLY A 500 -1.94 11.87 -24.64
CA GLY A 500 -1.17 12.99 -24.09
C GLY A 500 -0.67 12.74 -22.67
N LEU A 501 -1.50 12.16 -21.79
CA LEU A 501 -1.09 11.76 -20.44
C LEU A 501 -0.01 10.66 -20.46
N MET A 502 -0.05 9.75 -21.43
CA MET A 502 0.98 8.71 -21.60
C MET A 502 2.32 9.29 -22.06
N TRP A 503 2.29 10.30 -22.94
CA TRP A 503 3.50 11.06 -23.31
C TRP A 503 4.05 11.83 -22.12
N VAL A 504 3.23 12.59 -21.39
CA VAL A 504 3.65 13.36 -20.21
C VAL A 504 4.23 12.45 -19.12
N LYS A 505 3.59 11.31 -18.83
CA LYS A 505 4.11 10.33 -17.85
C LYS A 505 5.51 9.86 -18.21
N ASN A 506 5.71 9.42 -19.45
CA ASN A 506 7.02 8.92 -19.89
C ASN A 506 8.08 10.02 -19.94
N LEU A 507 7.68 11.23 -20.30
CA LEU A 507 8.57 12.38 -20.37
C LEU A 507 9.06 12.81 -18.99
N ILE A 508 8.17 12.86 -17.99
CA ILE A 508 8.54 13.13 -16.60
C ILE A 508 9.49 12.03 -16.10
N LEU A 509 9.13 10.75 -16.28
CA LEU A 509 9.93 9.63 -15.77
C LEU A 509 11.37 9.63 -16.31
N ILE A 510 11.56 9.91 -17.61
CA ILE A 510 12.87 9.87 -18.24
C ILE A 510 13.69 11.13 -17.92
N ASN A 511 13.06 12.32 -17.94
CA ASN A 511 13.76 13.60 -17.80
C ASN A 511 13.63 14.20 -16.38
N THR A 512 13.37 13.37 -15.36
CA THR A 512 13.12 13.81 -13.97
C THR A 512 14.25 14.71 -13.44
N SER A 513 15.51 14.33 -13.62
CA SER A 513 16.66 15.11 -13.13
C SER A 513 16.82 16.47 -13.81
N LEU A 514 16.52 16.55 -15.12
CA LEU A 514 16.61 17.76 -15.93
C LEU A 514 15.45 18.73 -15.69
N LEU A 515 14.28 18.20 -15.34
CA LEU A 515 13.12 19.01 -14.99
C LEU A 515 13.29 19.69 -13.62
N MET A 516 13.91 18.99 -12.67
CA MET A 516 14.16 19.53 -11.32
C MET A 516 15.14 20.72 -11.31
N THR A 517 15.99 20.85 -12.34
CA THR A 517 16.93 21.97 -12.47
C THR A 517 16.32 23.22 -13.11
N ASN A 518 15.13 23.13 -13.72
CA ASN A 518 14.51 24.27 -14.39
C ASN A 518 13.71 25.14 -13.40
N PRO A 519 14.01 26.45 -13.28
CA PRO A 519 13.34 27.34 -12.32
C PRO A 519 11.87 27.64 -12.68
N ASN A 520 11.47 27.44 -13.95
CA ASN A 520 10.13 27.70 -14.47
C ASN A 520 9.22 26.46 -14.44
N LEU A 521 9.48 25.51 -13.56
CA LEU A 521 8.76 24.23 -13.51
C LEU A 521 7.28 24.43 -13.10
N SER A 522 7.04 25.32 -12.15
CA SER A 522 5.71 25.57 -11.59
C SER A 522 4.72 26.14 -12.61
N THR A 523 5.19 26.95 -13.57
CA THR A 523 4.35 27.55 -14.60
C THR A 523 4.00 26.53 -15.68
N ILE A 524 4.96 25.73 -16.14
CA ILE A 524 4.76 24.68 -17.17
C ILE A 524 3.82 23.58 -16.66
N PHE A 525 3.99 23.15 -15.40
CA PHE A 525 3.15 22.11 -14.81
C PHE A 525 1.80 22.60 -14.26
N GLY A 526 1.66 23.90 -13.99
CA GLY A 526 0.44 24.47 -13.41
C GLY A 526 -0.81 24.17 -14.22
N ASP A 527 -0.74 24.31 -15.54
CA ASP A 527 -1.90 24.08 -16.41
C ASP A 527 -2.23 22.58 -16.57
N ILE A 528 -1.21 21.73 -16.61
CA ILE A 528 -1.40 20.26 -16.62
C ILE A 528 -2.04 19.82 -15.31
N LEU A 529 -1.54 20.30 -14.16
CA LEU A 529 -2.06 19.96 -12.85
C LEU A 529 -3.52 20.40 -12.69
N ARG A 530 -3.87 21.63 -13.07
CA ARG A 530 -5.27 22.12 -13.06
C ARG A 530 -6.20 21.22 -13.88
N THR A 531 -5.78 20.77 -15.07
CA THR A 531 -6.61 19.88 -15.90
C THR A 531 -6.76 18.48 -15.31
N ILE A 532 -5.75 17.98 -14.59
CA ILE A 532 -5.82 16.71 -13.88
C ILE A 532 -6.73 16.83 -12.64
N GLU A 533 -6.58 17.89 -11.86
CA GLU A 533 -7.40 18.19 -10.68
C GLU A 533 -8.89 18.35 -11.04
N ALA A 534 -9.20 19.08 -12.11
CA ALA A 534 -10.57 19.16 -12.64
C ALA A 534 -11.12 17.78 -13.04
N GLY A 535 -10.27 16.90 -13.60
CA GLY A 535 -10.66 15.52 -13.92
C GLY A 535 -10.90 14.65 -12.68
N LEU A 536 -10.10 14.83 -11.62
CA LEU A 536 -10.24 14.12 -10.35
C LEU A 536 -11.50 14.57 -9.59
N ALA A 537 -11.82 15.87 -9.60
CA ALA A 537 -13.05 16.39 -8.98
C ALA A 537 -14.32 15.75 -9.57
N LEU A 538 -14.33 15.48 -10.88
CA LEU A 538 -15.44 14.84 -11.59
C LEU A 538 -15.50 13.31 -11.39
N GLN A 539 -14.52 12.70 -10.74
CA GLN A 539 -14.47 11.24 -10.58
C GLN A 539 -15.55 10.71 -9.62
N ALA A 540 -15.82 11.42 -8.52
CA ALA A 540 -16.87 11.04 -7.57
C ALA A 540 -18.27 11.03 -8.19
N PRO A 541 -18.77 12.10 -8.85
CA PRO A 541 -20.07 12.08 -9.49
C PRO A 541 -20.15 11.08 -10.66
N ARG A 542 -19.06 10.88 -11.42
CA ARG A 542 -19.02 9.85 -12.48
C ARG A 542 -19.19 8.44 -11.92
N ASN A 543 -18.58 8.13 -10.77
CA ASN A 543 -18.73 6.82 -10.13
C ASN A 543 -20.14 6.62 -9.56
N GLN A 544 -20.78 7.69 -9.04
CA GLN A 544 -22.17 7.64 -8.60
C GLN A 544 -23.11 7.38 -9.78
N LEU A 545 -22.90 8.06 -10.92
CA LEU A 545 -23.67 7.84 -12.14
C LEU A 545 -23.48 6.41 -12.67
N MET A 546 -22.23 5.91 -12.67
CA MET A 546 -21.94 4.52 -13.06
C MET A 546 -22.69 3.53 -12.18
N GLY A 547 -22.69 3.73 -10.85
CA GLY A 547 -23.44 2.88 -9.93
C GLY A 547 -24.95 2.91 -10.18
N ARG A 548 -25.53 4.09 -10.44
CA ARG A 548 -26.95 4.23 -10.79
C ARG A 548 -27.28 3.55 -12.12
N LEU A 549 -26.44 3.71 -13.14
CA LEU A 549 -26.59 3.04 -14.43
C LEU A 549 -26.49 1.53 -14.30
N GLU A 550 -25.55 1.01 -13.51
CA GLU A 550 -25.45 -0.42 -13.24
C GLU A 550 -26.70 -0.97 -12.54
N LEU A 551 -27.28 -0.22 -11.60
CA LEU A 551 -28.54 -0.59 -10.97
C LEU A 551 -29.71 -0.61 -11.97
N LEU A 552 -29.83 0.40 -12.84
CA LEU A 552 -30.87 0.45 -13.87
C LEU A 552 -30.71 -0.68 -14.88
N VAL A 553 -29.48 -0.94 -15.36
CA VAL A 553 -29.19 -2.05 -16.28
C VAL A 553 -29.50 -3.40 -15.60
N SER A 554 -29.20 -3.54 -14.31
CA SER A 554 -29.56 -4.74 -13.54
C SER A 554 -31.08 -4.90 -13.40
N GLN A 555 -31.82 -3.82 -13.18
CA GLN A 555 -33.28 -3.85 -13.10
C GLN A 555 -33.91 -4.19 -14.45
N ILE A 556 -33.45 -3.59 -15.55
CA ILE A 556 -33.92 -3.90 -16.91
C ILE A 556 -33.67 -5.37 -17.25
N ASN A 557 -32.46 -5.89 -16.95
CA ASN A 557 -32.13 -7.30 -17.18
C ASN A 557 -32.92 -8.27 -16.28
N ASN A 558 -33.47 -7.80 -15.15
CA ASN A 558 -34.33 -8.62 -14.29
C ASN A 558 -35.79 -8.56 -14.75
N ILE A 559 -36.28 -7.41 -15.21
CA ILE A 559 -37.62 -7.27 -15.80
C ILE A 559 -37.73 -8.11 -17.08
N SER A 560 -36.72 -8.06 -17.95
CA SER A 560 -36.68 -8.91 -19.14
C SER A 560 -36.63 -10.41 -18.83
N LYS A 561 -36.20 -10.80 -17.62
CA LYS A 561 -36.24 -12.19 -17.15
C LYS A 561 -37.59 -12.56 -16.53
N GLN A 562 -38.31 -11.60 -15.94
CA GLN A 562 -39.65 -11.81 -15.40
C GLN A 562 -40.71 -11.91 -16.50
N GLU A 563 -40.60 -11.14 -17.57
CA GLU A 563 -41.51 -11.25 -18.74
C GLU A 563 -41.35 -12.56 -19.51
N SER A 564 -40.24 -13.30 -19.32
CA SER A 564 -40.02 -14.63 -19.92
C SER A 564 -40.48 -15.81 -19.04
N GLN A 565 -41.16 -15.56 -17.91
CA GLN A 565 -41.85 -16.60 -17.16
C GLN A 565 -43.36 -16.49 -17.41
N ASP A 566 -43.84 -17.20 -18.43
CA ASP A 566 -45.25 -17.54 -18.55
C ASP A 566 -45.68 -18.29 -17.27
N TYR A 567 -46.42 -17.60 -16.41
CA TYR A 567 -47.06 -18.21 -15.25
C TYR A 567 -48.44 -18.74 -15.66
N GLU A 568 -48.57 -20.05 -15.84
CA GLU A 568 -49.88 -20.71 -15.70
C GLU A 568 -50.34 -20.60 -14.24
N PRO A 569 -51.52 -20.02 -13.95
CA PRO A 569 -51.99 -19.87 -12.58
C PRO A 569 -52.49 -21.21 -12.00
N ALA A 570 -51.86 -21.65 -10.91
CA ALA A 570 -52.03 -22.99 -10.33
C ALA A 570 -53.24 -23.17 -9.38
N LEU A 571 -54.06 -22.15 -9.10
CA LEU A 571 -55.14 -22.29 -8.11
C LEU A 571 -56.41 -21.52 -8.50
N VAL A 572 -57.40 -22.26 -8.99
CA VAL A 572 -58.81 -21.84 -9.10
C VAL A 572 -59.48 -22.14 -7.75
N PHE A 573 -59.83 -21.11 -6.99
CA PHE A 573 -60.68 -21.25 -5.81
C PHE A 573 -62.15 -21.34 -6.25
N ASN A 574 -62.81 -22.46 -5.93
CA ASN A 574 -64.25 -22.61 -6.05
C ASN A 574 -64.90 -22.26 -4.71
N ASP A 575 -65.59 -21.12 -4.66
CA ASP A 575 -66.39 -20.71 -3.52
C ASP A 575 -67.66 -21.57 -3.40
N LYS A 576 -67.80 -22.25 -2.26
CA LYS A 576 -69.11 -22.71 -1.77
C LYS A 576 -69.24 -22.49 -0.26
N VAL A 577 -70.08 -21.49 0.04
CA VAL A 577 -71.04 -21.36 1.15
C VAL A 577 -70.52 -21.54 2.59
N SER A 578 -70.51 -20.43 3.33
CA SER A 578 -71.04 -20.42 4.70
C SER A 578 -71.67 -19.05 4.97
N SER A 579 -72.99 -19.07 5.10
CA SER A 579 -73.86 -18.02 5.63
C SER A 579 -73.60 -17.83 7.12
N ASP A 580 -73.50 -16.57 7.58
CA ASP A 580 -74.37 -15.99 8.62
C ASP A 580 -73.84 -14.65 9.15
N SER A 581 -74.75 -13.66 9.13
CA SER A 581 -74.99 -12.59 10.14
C SER A 581 -73.86 -11.58 10.43
N ASP A 582 -74.04 -10.28 10.60
CA ASP A 582 -75.08 -9.25 10.42
C ASP A 582 -74.34 -7.92 10.74
N ASN A 583 -74.81 -6.80 10.18
CA ASN A 583 -74.68 -5.41 10.73
C ASN A 583 -73.26 -4.80 10.88
N ASP A 584 -72.97 -3.51 10.70
CA ASP A 584 -73.74 -2.29 10.46
C ASP A 584 -72.76 -1.19 9.99
N GLU A 585 -73.32 -0.20 9.29
CA GLU A 585 -72.96 1.23 9.28
C GLU A 585 -71.78 1.81 8.46
N MET A 586 -72.16 2.91 7.79
CA MET A 586 -71.41 3.81 6.91
C MET A 586 -70.75 4.96 7.68
N GLU A 587 -69.71 5.57 7.08
CA GLU A 587 -69.49 7.03 6.87
C GLU A 587 -68.08 7.22 6.26
N PHE A 588 -67.91 7.81 5.05
CA PHE A 588 -67.73 9.25 4.72
C PHE A 588 -66.46 9.87 5.38
N GLU A 589 -65.55 10.65 4.76
CA GLU A 589 -65.59 11.49 3.55
C GLU A 589 -64.16 11.97 3.12
N GLU A 590 -64.11 12.56 1.92
CA GLU A 590 -63.11 13.27 1.07
C GLU A 590 -61.93 14.06 1.69
N HIS A 591 -60.83 14.33 0.97
CA HIS A 591 -60.60 15.48 0.05
C HIS A 591 -59.09 15.47 -0.37
N SER A 592 -58.52 16.16 -1.37
CA SER A 592 -58.93 17.08 -2.43
C SER A 592 -57.70 17.34 -3.34
N SER A 593 -57.99 17.72 -4.58
CA SER A 593 -57.23 18.13 -5.78
C SER A 593 -56.10 19.17 -5.67
N SER A 594 -55.19 19.19 -6.66
CA SER A 594 -55.09 20.33 -7.61
C SER A 594 -54.26 20.01 -8.87
N GLU A 595 -54.87 20.30 -10.02
CA GLU A 595 -54.29 20.43 -11.36
C GLU A 595 -53.63 21.81 -11.55
N ASN A 596 -52.78 21.95 -12.57
CA ASN A 596 -52.93 22.98 -13.61
C ASN A 596 -51.96 22.75 -14.78
N GLU A 597 -52.57 22.65 -15.96
CA GLU A 597 -52.03 22.58 -17.32
C GLU A 597 -51.52 23.94 -17.84
N TRP A 598 -51.03 23.95 -19.09
CA TRP A 598 -51.16 24.90 -20.22
C TRP A 598 -49.93 24.70 -21.13
N GLU A 599 -50.02 23.84 -22.15
CA GLU A 599 -50.31 24.14 -23.56
C GLU A 599 -49.28 25.02 -24.30
N GLU A 600 -48.68 24.47 -25.37
CA GLU A 600 -48.25 25.24 -26.54
C GLU A 600 -48.64 24.49 -27.82
N GLN A 601 -49.55 25.11 -28.59
CA GLN A 601 -49.83 24.80 -29.98
C GLN A 601 -48.91 25.63 -30.90
N SER A 602 -48.45 25.04 -32.00
CA SER A 602 -48.34 25.74 -33.30
C SER A 602 -48.29 24.71 -34.45
N SER A 603 -49.33 24.78 -35.27
CA SER A 603 -49.49 24.40 -36.69
C SER A 603 -48.23 24.58 -37.57
N GLY A 604 -48.03 23.99 -38.75
CA GLY A 604 -48.80 23.18 -39.73
C GLY A 604 -47.75 22.68 -40.76
N GLU A 605 -47.96 21.69 -41.61
CA GLU A 605 -48.87 21.60 -42.76
C GLU A 605 -48.85 20.15 -43.29
N GLU A 606 -49.85 19.84 -44.11
CA GLU A 606 -50.29 18.53 -44.57
C GLU A 606 -49.45 17.90 -45.71
N ASP A 607 -49.46 16.56 -45.71
CA ASP A 607 -49.21 15.58 -46.77
C ASP A 607 -49.90 15.93 -48.13
N PRO A 608 -49.62 15.28 -49.30
CA PRO A 608 -49.68 13.81 -49.42
C PRO A 608 -48.93 13.10 -50.57
N ASP A 609 -49.16 11.78 -50.63
CA ASP A 609 -49.27 10.94 -51.85
C ASP A 609 -47.97 10.44 -52.53
N ASN A 610 -47.87 9.21 -53.06
CA ASN A 610 -48.67 7.99 -53.04
C ASN A 610 -47.89 6.89 -53.81
N VAL A 611 -48.13 5.62 -53.47
CA VAL A 611 -48.40 4.50 -54.41
C VAL A 611 -47.26 3.73 -55.13
N LYS A 612 -47.22 2.43 -54.75
CA LYS A 612 -47.07 1.17 -55.54
C LYS A 612 -45.67 0.79 -56.07
N MET A 613 -45.11 -0.35 -55.63
CA MET A 613 -45.47 -1.77 -55.87
C MET A 613 -44.94 -2.30 -57.21
N ASN A 614 -44.37 -3.51 -57.11
CA ASN A 614 -44.11 -4.51 -58.15
C ASN A 614 -42.92 -4.21 -59.09
N GLU A 615 -42.12 -5.17 -59.55
CA GLU A 615 -42.03 -6.63 -59.44
C GLU A 615 -40.78 -6.99 -60.28
N THR A 616 -40.08 -8.09 -59.93
CA THR A 616 -39.38 -9.02 -60.85
C THR A 616 -38.28 -8.45 -61.77
N ASP A 617 -37.27 -9.15 -62.25
CA ASP A 617 -36.67 -10.45 -62.05
C ASP A 617 -35.33 -10.37 -62.81
N ASP A 618 -34.53 -11.41 -62.63
CA ASP A 618 -33.63 -11.95 -63.64
C ASP A 618 -32.28 -11.27 -63.93
N GLN A 619 -31.26 -11.96 -63.39
CA GLN A 619 -30.36 -12.85 -64.16
C GLN A 619 -28.92 -12.41 -64.47
N ASN A 620 -28.08 -13.43 -64.21
CA ASN A 620 -26.88 -13.87 -64.92
C ASN A 620 -25.54 -13.23 -64.52
N GLU A 621 -24.68 -14.01 -63.85
CA GLU A 621 -23.61 -14.88 -64.42
C GLU A 621 -22.37 -14.02 -64.68
N SER A 622 -21.12 -14.43 -64.48
CA SER A 622 -20.41 -15.62 -64.03
C SER A 622 -18.96 -15.10 -63.76
N ASP A 623 -18.06 -15.73 -63.02
CA ASP A 623 -17.26 -16.87 -63.48
C ASP A 623 -16.38 -17.37 -62.34
N GLU A 624 -16.25 -18.69 -62.33
CA GLU A 624 -15.35 -19.51 -61.55
C GLU A 624 -13.90 -19.41 -62.02
N ALA A 625 -12.96 -19.65 -61.10
CA ALA A 625 -11.71 -20.32 -61.42
C ALA A 625 -11.32 -21.26 -60.26
N MET A 626 -11.68 -22.54 -60.43
CA MET A 626 -11.00 -23.72 -59.89
C MET A 626 -9.49 -23.68 -60.24
N SER A 627 -8.53 -24.34 -59.58
CA SER A 627 -8.48 -25.64 -58.89
C SER A 627 -7.14 -25.76 -58.15
N SER A 628 -7.07 -26.80 -57.31
CA SER A 628 -5.90 -27.49 -56.71
C SER A 628 -5.23 -26.87 -55.49
#